data_AF-A0A0F4NFP1-F1
#
_entry.id   AF-A0A0F4NFP1-F1
#
_cell.length_a   1.000
_cell.length_b   1.000
_cell.length_c   1.000
_cell.angle_alpha   90.00
_cell.angle_beta   90.00
_cell.angle_gamma   90.00
#
_symmetry.space_group_name_H-M   'P 1'
#
loop_
_entity.id
_entity.type
_entity.pdbx_description
1 polymer ?
#
loop_
_entity_poly.entity_id
_entity_poly.type
_entity_poly.pdbx_seq_one_letter_code
_entity_poly.pdbx_strand_id
1 'polypeptide(L)'
;MRVISIIKQIIDLLVSVGESNWADTFTSFKLKLVNSDSENLQILRSDILGIYGGMGSFNDLVLYSEGQVLIRENQTLDKLRKELFEVLN
;
A
#
# COMPACT_ATOMS: atom_id res chain seq x y z
N MET A 1 6.32 -9.90 -10.99
CA MET A 1 5.57 -8.69 -11.38
C MET A 1 5.94 -7.54 -10.46
N ARG A 2 6.29 -6.36 -11.00
CA ARG A 2 6.79 -5.18 -10.24
C ARG A 2 5.81 -4.70 -9.16
N VAL A 3 4.50 -4.66 -9.47
CA VAL A 3 3.43 -4.28 -8.53
C VAL A 3 3.41 -5.14 -7.27
N ILE A 4 3.46 -6.47 -7.42
CA ILE A 4 3.44 -7.41 -6.28
C ILE A 4 4.64 -7.17 -5.36
N SER A 5 5.80 -6.84 -5.91
CA SER A 5 7.00 -6.54 -5.12
C SER A 5 6.86 -5.25 -4.31
N ILE A 6 6.23 -4.22 -4.87
CA ILE A 6 5.99 -2.95 -4.16
C ILE A 6 4.95 -3.16 -3.06
N ILE A 7 3.83 -3.84 -3.36
CA ILE A 7 2.81 -4.19 -2.36
C ILE A 7 3.40 -5.00 -1.22
N LYS A 8 4.28 -5.97 -1.51
CA LYS A 8 4.97 -6.74 -0.46
C LYS A 8 5.81 -5.84 0.45
N GLN A 9 6.59 -4.92 -0.12
CA GLN A 9 7.40 -3.98 0.67
C GLN A 9 6.53 -3.06 1.54
N ILE A 10 5.37 -2.62 1.04
CA ILE A 10 4.40 -1.86 1.83
C ILE A 10 3.89 -2.71 3.00
N ILE A 11 3.47 -3.95 2.76
CA ILE A 11 3.01 -4.86 3.82
C ILE A 11 4.10 -5.06 4.87
N ASP A 12 5.32 -5.39 4.45
CA ASP A 12 6.45 -5.65 5.35
C ASP A 12 6.75 -4.43 6.23
N LEU A 13 6.71 -3.22 5.64
CA LEU A 13 6.89 -1.96 6.37
C LEU A 13 5.77 -1.73 7.40
N LEU A 14 4.50 -1.84 6.98
CA LEU A 14 3.35 -1.61 7.85
C LEU A 14 3.29 -2.60 9.02
N VAL A 15 3.57 -3.88 8.76
CA VAL A 15 3.69 -4.91 9.80
C VAL A 15 4.81 -4.60 10.77
N SER A 16 5.97 -4.13 10.28
CA SER A 16 7.12 -3.82 11.14
C SER A 16 6.86 -2.70 12.15
N VAL A 17 5.90 -1.81 11.87
CA VAL A 17 5.51 -0.69 12.74
C VAL A 17 4.18 -0.92 13.48
N GLY A 18 3.56 -2.09 13.30
CA GLY A 18 2.29 -2.43 13.95
C GLY A 18 1.04 -1.81 13.30
N GLU A 19 1.12 -1.28 12.09
CA GLU A 19 -0.03 -0.72 11.36
C GLU A 19 -0.83 -1.84 10.66
N SER A 20 -1.74 -2.47 11.40
CA SER A 20 -2.48 -3.66 10.93
C SER A 20 -3.54 -3.34 9.88
N ASN A 21 -4.27 -2.23 10.01
CA ASN A 21 -5.42 -1.93 9.14
C ASN A 21 -5.00 -1.81 7.67
N TRP A 22 -3.96 -1.02 7.41
CA TRP A 22 -3.44 -0.90 6.05
C TRP A 22 -2.68 -2.16 5.61
N ALA A 23 -1.98 -2.85 6.51
CA ALA A 23 -1.31 -4.12 6.17
C ALA A 23 -2.30 -5.18 5.67
N ASP A 24 -3.46 -5.30 6.31
CA ASP A 24 -4.53 -6.23 5.92
C ASP A 24 -5.16 -5.85 4.58
N THR A 25 -5.36 -4.54 4.36
CA THR A 25 -5.85 -4.00 3.08
C THR A 25 -4.91 -4.36 1.93
N PHE A 26 -3.61 -4.12 2.08
CA PHE A 26 -2.61 -4.47 1.07
C PHE A 26 -2.43 -5.97 0.89
N THR A 27 -2.54 -6.76 1.97
CA THR A 27 -2.51 -8.22 1.89
C THR A 27 -3.67 -8.74 1.06
N SER A 28 -4.87 -8.16 1.21
CA SER A 28 -6.04 -8.49 0.41
C SER A 28 -5.82 -8.18 -1.08
N PHE A 29 -5.20 -7.04 -1.41
CA PHE A 29 -4.82 -6.74 -2.80
C PHE A 29 -3.81 -7.74 -3.37
N LYS A 30 -2.79 -8.13 -2.57
CA LYS A 30 -1.80 -9.13 -3.01
C LYS A 30 -2.44 -10.48 -3.31
N LEU A 31 -3.36 -10.94 -2.47
CA LEU A 31 -4.08 -12.21 -2.68
C LEU A 31 -4.95 -12.15 -3.93
N LYS A 32 -5.67 -11.06 -4.15
CA LYS A 32 -6.43 -10.84 -5.39
C LYS A 32 -5.49 -10.90 -6.61
N LEU A 33 -4.35 -10.18 -6.60
CA LEU A 33 -3.39 -10.15 -7.72
C LEU A 33 -2.86 -11.53 -8.11
N VAL A 34 -2.55 -12.38 -7.12
CA VAL A 34 -2.00 -13.73 -7.37
C VAL A 34 -3.03 -14.66 -8.01
N ASN A 35 -4.31 -14.45 -7.72
CA ASN A 35 -5.42 -15.31 -8.15
C ASN A 35 -6.20 -14.74 -9.37
N SER A 36 -5.72 -13.66 -9.98
CA SER A 36 -6.45 -12.90 -11.01
C SER A 36 -6.06 -13.26 -12.45
N ASP A 37 -7.06 -13.43 -13.31
CA ASP A 37 -6.90 -13.34 -14.78
C ASP A 37 -6.88 -11.87 -15.25
N SER A 38 -6.54 -11.62 -16.52
CA SER A 38 -6.24 -10.27 -17.04
C SER A 38 -7.35 -9.21 -16.85
N GLU A 39 -8.62 -9.59 -16.84
CA GLU A 39 -9.76 -8.68 -16.61
C GLU A 39 -9.86 -8.24 -15.15
N ASN A 40 -9.54 -9.14 -14.20
CA ASN A 40 -9.51 -8.84 -12.77
C ASN A 40 -8.39 -7.86 -12.39
N LEU A 41 -7.34 -7.73 -13.21
CA LEU A 41 -6.26 -6.78 -12.98
C LEU A 41 -6.72 -5.31 -13.12
N GLN A 42 -7.67 -5.00 -14.00
CA GLN A 42 -8.15 -3.62 -14.19
C GLN A 42 -9.04 -3.15 -13.04
N ILE A 43 -9.91 -4.04 -12.55
CA ILE A 43 -10.73 -3.79 -11.37
C ILE A 43 -9.81 -3.58 -10.16
N LEU A 44 -8.81 -4.44 -9.99
CA LEU A 44 -7.88 -4.35 -8.87
C LEU A 44 -6.97 -3.11 -8.94
N ARG A 45 -6.59 -2.67 -10.15
CA ARG A 45 -5.93 -1.38 -10.36
C ARG A 45 -6.81 -0.24 -9.86
N SER A 46 -8.09 -0.25 -10.21
CA SER A 46 -9.06 0.78 -9.78
C SER A 46 -9.25 0.79 -8.26
N ASP A 47 -9.36 -0.40 -7.63
CA ASP A 47 -9.43 -0.55 -6.18
C ASP A 47 -8.21 0.07 -5.48
N ILE A 48 -6.99 -0.22 -5.97
CA ILE A 48 -5.75 0.29 -5.38
C ILE A 48 -5.60 1.80 -5.63
N LEU A 49 -5.99 2.33 -6.80
CA LEU A 49 -5.95 3.77 -7.03
C LEU A 49 -6.99 4.52 -6.18
N GLY A 50 -8.13 3.89 -5.89
CA GLY A 50 -9.19 4.45 -5.06
C GLY A 50 -8.75 4.83 -3.64
N ILE A 51 -7.79 4.11 -3.07
CA ILE A 51 -7.28 4.40 -1.71
C ILE A 51 -6.33 5.60 -1.65
N TYR A 52 -5.94 6.21 -2.77
CA TYR A 52 -5.06 7.40 -2.79
C TYR A 52 -5.82 8.72 -2.60
N GLY A 53 -7.15 8.73 -2.63
CA GLY A 53 -7.96 9.94 -2.52
C GLY A 53 -9.03 9.87 -1.42
N GLY A 54 -9.50 11.04 -0.98
CA GLY A 54 -10.52 11.16 0.07
C GLY A 54 -9.94 11.38 1.47
N MET A 55 -10.81 11.58 2.46
CA MET A 55 -10.42 11.78 3.86
C MET A 55 -10.09 10.44 4.52
N GLY A 56 -8.92 10.33 5.14
CA GLY A 56 -8.45 9.08 5.75
C GLY A 56 -7.91 8.08 4.72
N SER A 57 -7.49 8.61 3.57
CA SER A 57 -6.90 7.83 2.48
C SER A 57 -5.53 7.27 2.88
N PHE A 58 -5.00 6.36 2.06
CA PHE A 58 -3.65 5.84 2.24
C PHE A 58 -2.59 6.93 2.16
N ASN A 59 -2.86 8.03 1.45
CA ASN A 59 -1.97 9.19 1.38
C ASN A 59 -1.94 9.99 2.69
N ASP A 60 -3.01 9.92 3.50
CA ASP A 60 -3.09 10.61 4.78
C ASP A 60 -2.41 9.84 5.92
N LEU A 61 -2.07 8.56 5.70
CA LEU A 61 -1.44 7.73 6.72
C LEU A 61 -0.04 8.27 7.06
N VAL A 62 0.16 8.54 8.35
CA VAL A 62 1.46 8.88 8.92
C VAL A 62 1.76 7.85 10.02
N LEU A 63 2.93 7.22 9.96
CA LEU A 63 3.34 6.18 10.89
C LEU A 63 3.90 6.79 12.19
N TYR A 64 3.43 6.28 13.32
CA TYR A 64 3.87 6.67 14.66
C TYR A 64 4.22 5.44 15.49
N SER A 65 5.12 5.60 16.45
CA SER A 65 5.32 4.64 17.54
C SER A 65 5.59 5.39 18.83
N GLU A 66 4.94 4.96 19.92
CA GLU A 66 5.06 5.60 21.24
C GLU A 66 4.86 7.13 21.22
N GLY A 67 3.92 7.60 20.39
CA GLY A 67 3.62 9.03 20.23
C GLY A 67 4.64 9.83 19.41
N GLN A 68 5.67 9.18 18.85
CA GLN A 68 6.67 9.81 18.01
C GLN A 68 6.48 9.44 16.52
N VAL A 69 6.69 10.42 15.64
CA VAL A 69 6.67 10.18 14.19
C VAL A 69 7.84 9.30 13.79
N LEU A 70 7.56 8.23 13.05
CA LEU A 70 8.58 7.35 12.49
C LEU A 70 9.13 7.91 11.17
N ILE A 71 10.10 8.83 11.26
CA ILE A 71 10.56 9.64 10.10
C ILE A 71 11.06 8.76 8.94
N ARG A 72 11.89 7.75 9.24
CA ARG A 72 12.53 6.91 8.20
C ARG A 72 11.50 6.01 7.50
N GLU A 73 10.57 5.48 8.27
CA GLU A 73 9.51 4.60 7.84
C GLU A 73 8.51 5.39 6.98
N ASN A 74 8.14 6.61 7.39
CA ASN A 74 7.31 7.49 6.58
C ASN A 74 7.99 7.90 5.25
N GLN A 75 9.29 8.20 5.26
CA GLN A 75 10.04 8.46 4.02
C GLN A 75 10.04 7.24 3.08
N THR A 76 10.18 6.04 3.65
CA THR A 76 10.13 4.78 2.91
C THR A 76 8.72 4.55 2.34
N LEU A 77 7.70 4.79 3.15
CA LEU A 77 6.30 4.67 2.76
C LEU A 77 5.95 5.64 1.62
N ASP A 78 6.40 6.89 1.70
CA ASP A 78 6.20 7.90 0.65
C ASP A 78 6.85 7.52 -0.67
N LYS A 79 8.05 6.92 -0.62
CA LYS A 79 8.69 6.38 -1.82
C LYS A 79 7.85 5.24 -2.42
N LEU A 80 7.43 4.28 -1.60
CA LEU A 80 6.65 3.13 -2.04
C LEU A 80 5.27 3.52 -2.60
N ARG A 81 4.61 4.51 -1.99
CA ARG A 81 3.36 5.12 -2.50
C ARG A 81 3.54 5.66 -3.91
N LYS A 82 4.56 6.47 -4.12
CA LYS A 82 4.86 7.06 -5.44
C LYS A 82 5.14 5.98 -6.48
N GLU A 83 6.01 5.03 -6.13
CA GLU A 83 6.33 3.92 -7.03
C GLU A 83 5.10 3.06 -7.38
N LEU A 84 4.24 2.79 -6.40
CA LEU A 84 3.02 2.02 -6.64
C LEU A 84 2.04 2.78 -7.53
N PHE A 85 1.84 4.07 -7.26
CA PHE A 85 0.99 4.93 -8.08
C PHE A 85 1.48 5.02 -9.52
N GLU A 86 2.78 5.26 -9.73
CA GLU A 86 3.39 5.36 -11.07
C GLU A 86 3.26 4.06 -11.87
N VAL A 87 3.38 2.89 -11.23
CA VAL A 87 3.24 1.61 -11.93
C VAL A 87 1.78 1.28 -12.24
N LEU A 88 0.84 1.84 -11.47
CA LEU A 88 -0.59 1.65 -11.64
C LEU A 88 -1.27 2.76 -12.45
N ASN A 89 -0.54 3.77 -12.92
CA ASN A 89 -1.09 4.86 -13.74
C ASN A 89 -0.54 4.78 -15.16
#